data_AF-A2FTJ3-F1
#
_entry.id   AF-A2FTJ3-F1
#
_cell.length_a   1.000
_cell.length_b   1.000
_cell.length_c   1.000
_cell.angle_alpha   90.00
_cell.angle_beta   90.00
_cell.angle_gamma   90.00
#
_symmetry.space_group_name_H-M   'P 1'
#
loop_
_entity.id
_entity.type
_entity.pdbx_description
1 polymer ?
#
loop_
_entity_poly.entity_id
_entity_poly.type
_entity_poly.pdbx_seq_one_letter_code
_entity_poly.pdbx_strand_id
1 'polypeptide(L)'
;MLEVRHIILVGNTGAGKSSVGNVILGKEVFETSESSRACTKEPEKRIENIGGRGLTVIDTEGFNDDQNDSNEQIQKLGKFMREKIKGVNVVAIVIPFRNARFSQSVIDTIKLIYDIFQTDEIIDHLCIIFTFYRSNFDKNLKETNFNDEVRNYLKEISKKENIPKIPMFYLETRKKDMKIMVDETNKLRQFIFTKTLVETKNVRDAKYGFTEKIEYERHVSQGQYQSDDNTYERFIDRQRVMRIPNNGKPPTYGEWQTTSTYSEPIIEKKKEIF
;
A
#
# COMPACT_ATOMS: atom_id res chain seq x y z
N MET A 1 24.21 19.65 -15.74
CA MET A 1 23.59 18.42 -15.18
C MET A 1 22.46 18.01 -16.10
N LEU A 2 22.32 16.73 -16.43
CA LEU A 2 21.14 16.23 -17.14
C LEU A 2 19.90 16.51 -16.30
N GLU A 3 18.83 16.99 -16.94
CA GLU A 3 17.52 17.05 -16.30
C GLU A 3 17.07 15.61 -16.02
N VAL A 4 16.87 15.28 -14.74
CA VAL A 4 16.44 13.94 -14.30
C VAL A 4 15.00 14.01 -13.80
N ARG A 5 14.15 13.13 -14.33
CA ARG A 5 12.79 12.92 -13.84
C ARG A 5 12.70 11.66 -13.00
N HIS A 6 11.85 11.69 -11.98
CA HIS A 6 11.61 10.56 -11.09
C HIS A 6 10.15 10.12 -11.18
N ILE A 7 9.94 8.83 -11.43
CA ILE A 7 8.63 8.18 -11.33
C ILE A 7 8.68 7.11 -10.23
N ILE A 8 7.67 7.12 -9.35
CA ILE A 8 7.44 6.06 -8.36
C ILE A 8 6.34 5.15 -8.86
N LEU A 9 6.56 3.84 -8.83
CA LEU A 9 5.56 2.83 -9.16
C LEU A 9 4.99 2.26 -7.87
N VAL A 10 3.68 2.39 -7.64
CA VAL A 10 2.98 1.84 -6.46
C VAL A 10 1.82 0.95 -6.87
N GLY A 11 1.42 0.02 -6.00
CA GLY A 11 0.33 -0.93 -6.27
C GLY A 11 0.62 -2.32 -5.70
N ASN A 12 -0.36 -3.21 -5.79
CA ASN A 12 -0.31 -4.50 -5.12
C ASN A 12 0.86 -5.40 -5.57
N THR A 13 1.17 -6.40 -4.75
CA THR A 13 2.05 -7.50 -5.15
C THR A 13 1.50 -8.19 -6.40
N GLY A 14 2.39 -8.49 -7.35
CA GLY A 14 2.01 -9.07 -8.65
C GLY A 14 1.39 -8.08 -9.66
N ALA A 15 1.30 -6.78 -9.34
CA ALA A 15 0.76 -5.78 -10.28
C ALA A 15 1.63 -5.55 -11.53
N GLY A 16 2.89 -6.03 -11.52
CA GLY A 16 3.82 -5.88 -12.64
C GLY A 16 4.66 -4.60 -12.60
N LYS A 17 4.87 -3.99 -11.42
CA LYS A 17 5.64 -2.76 -11.23
C LYS A 17 7.07 -2.85 -11.78
N SER A 18 7.83 -3.88 -11.39
CA SER A 18 9.20 -4.12 -11.86
C SER A 18 9.26 -4.26 -13.39
N SER A 19 8.33 -5.00 -13.98
CA SER A 19 8.22 -5.13 -15.45
C SER A 19 7.87 -3.81 -16.14
N VAL A 20 6.97 -3.01 -15.56
CA VAL A 20 6.68 -1.64 -16.03
C VAL A 20 7.92 -0.77 -15.97
N GLY A 21 8.70 -0.86 -14.88
CA GLY A 21 9.97 -0.15 -14.75
C GLY A 21 10.96 -0.48 -15.87
N ASN A 22 11.09 -1.78 -16.20
CA ASN A 22 11.94 -2.22 -17.31
C ASN A 22 11.45 -1.70 -18.67
N VAL A 23 10.14 -1.70 -18.91
CA VAL A 23 9.54 -1.14 -20.14
C VAL A 23 9.79 0.36 -20.25
N ILE A 24 9.54 1.12 -19.18
CA ILE A 24 9.72 2.58 -19.15
C ILE A 24 11.19 2.96 -19.37
N LEU A 25 12.14 2.20 -18.79
CA LEU A 25 13.58 2.42 -18.97
C LEU A 25 14.12 1.83 -20.28
N GLY A 26 13.35 0.98 -20.97
CA GLY A 26 13.77 0.31 -22.19
C GLY A 26 14.86 -0.74 -21.98
N LYS A 27 15.03 -1.23 -20.75
CA LYS A 27 16.11 -2.15 -20.35
C LYS A 27 15.68 -3.00 -19.17
N GLU A 28 16.11 -4.26 -19.12
CA GLU A 28 15.85 -5.17 -18.00
C GLU A 28 16.82 -4.87 -16.85
N VAL A 29 16.40 -4.04 -15.88
CA VAL A 29 17.25 -3.59 -14.75
C VAL A 29 16.66 -3.92 -13.37
N PHE A 30 15.36 -4.19 -13.32
CA PHE A 30 14.67 -4.76 -12.18
C PHE A 30 14.46 -6.25 -12.40
N GLU A 31 14.65 -7.04 -11.36
CA GLU A 31 14.33 -8.46 -11.38
C GLU A 31 12.80 -8.64 -11.46
N THR A 32 12.36 -9.60 -12.26
CA THR A 32 10.93 -9.93 -12.39
C THR A 32 10.76 -11.41 -12.10
N SER A 33 9.73 -11.78 -11.32
CA SER A 33 9.35 -13.19 -11.15
C SER A 33 7.86 -13.37 -11.43
N GLU A 34 7.50 -14.59 -11.85
CA GLU A 34 6.10 -15.01 -11.97
C GLU A 34 5.55 -15.58 -10.64
N SER A 35 6.32 -15.53 -9.55
CA SER A 35 5.92 -16.09 -8.26
C SER A 35 4.94 -15.16 -7.51
N SER A 36 4.08 -15.74 -6.68
CA SER A 36 3.12 -14.99 -5.84
C SER A 36 3.76 -14.27 -4.65
N ARG A 37 5.08 -14.47 -4.43
CA ARG A 37 5.82 -13.81 -3.35
C ARG A 37 6.43 -12.52 -3.86
N ALA A 38 6.39 -11.47 -3.03
CA ALA A 38 7.07 -10.21 -3.33
C ALA A 38 8.58 -10.46 -3.53
N CYS A 39 9.09 -10.16 -4.71
CA CYS A 39 10.54 -10.15 -4.99
C CYS A 39 11.20 -8.94 -4.33
N THR A 40 10.57 -7.78 -4.49
CA THR A 40 11.04 -6.50 -3.99
C THR A 40 10.62 -6.34 -2.53
N LYS A 41 11.58 -6.38 -1.60
CA LYS A 41 11.35 -6.21 -0.14
C LYS A 41 11.68 -4.81 0.38
N GLU A 42 12.35 -4.01 -0.45
CA GLU A 42 12.77 -2.63 -0.19
C GLU A 42 12.65 -1.83 -1.50
N PRO A 43 12.30 -0.54 -1.47
CA PRO A 43 12.21 0.24 -2.70
C PRO A 43 13.55 0.29 -3.46
N GLU A 44 13.51 0.02 -4.75
CA GLU A 44 14.68 -0.01 -5.62
C GLU A 44 14.67 1.14 -6.63
N LYS A 45 15.81 1.80 -6.78
CA LYS A 45 15.99 2.90 -7.73
C LYS A 45 16.88 2.47 -8.89
N ARG A 46 16.46 2.76 -10.12
CA ARG A 46 17.28 2.60 -11.34
C ARG A 46 17.15 3.84 -12.21
N ILE A 47 18.21 4.22 -12.90
CA ILE A 47 18.27 5.39 -13.77
C ILE A 47 18.81 5.00 -15.14
N GLU A 48 18.20 5.51 -16.20
CA GLU A 48 18.69 5.38 -17.57
C GLU A 48 18.56 6.70 -18.33
N ASN A 49 19.32 6.83 -19.43
CA ASN A 49 19.23 7.96 -20.35
C ASN A 49 18.22 7.66 -21.45
N ILE A 50 17.12 8.42 -21.48
CA ILE A 50 16.05 8.31 -22.46
C ILE A 50 16.07 9.53 -23.36
N GLY A 51 16.67 9.40 -24.55
CA GLY A 51 16.70 10.47 -25.55
C GLY A 51 17.38 11.75 -25.06
N GLY A 52 18.51 11.61 -24.34
CA GLY A 52 19.28 12.74 -23.82
C GLY A 52 18.79 13.29 -22.47
N ARG A 53 17.79 12.66 -21.84
CA ARG A 53 17.23 13.07 -20.54
C ARG A 53 17.28 11.92 -19.55
N GLY A 54 17.57 12.22 -18.28
CA GLY A 54 17.63 11.19 -17.24
C GLY A 54 16.23 10.80 -16.80
N LEU A 55 15.95 9.50 -16.72
CA LEU A 55 14.73 8.97 -16.12
C LEU A 55 15.10 7.99 -15.03
N THR A 56 14.67 8.28 -13.81
CA THR A 56 14.75 7.38 -12.67
C THR A 56 13.39 6.73 -12.46
N VAL A 57 13.37 5.40 -12.39
CA VAL A 57 12.24 4.64 -11.89
C VAL A 57 12.54 4.17 -10.46
N ILE A 58 11.57 4.35 -9.58
CA ILE A 58 11.56 3.81 -8.23
C ILE A 58 10.49 2.71 -8.18
N ASP A 59 10.94 1.47 -8.13
CA ASP A 59 10.08 0.30 -7.94
C ASP A 59 9.88 0.08 -6.44
N THR A 60 8.65 -0.13 -6.00
CA THR A 60 8.33 -0.30 -4.58
C THR A 60 7.95 -1.75 -4.28
N GLU A 61 8.07 -2.14 -3.01
CA GLU A 61 7.40 -3.33 -2.51
C GLU A 61 5.88 -3.22 -2.79
N GLY A 62 5.23 -4.36 -3.01
CA GLY A 62 3.80 -4.40 -3.33
C GLY A 62 2.92 -4.50 -2.10
N PHE A 63 1.81 -3.74 -2.12
CA PHE A 63 0.78 -3.83 -1.10
C PHE A 63 0.09 -5.21 -1.13
N ASN A 64 -0.04 -5.83 0.05
CA ASN A 64 -0.79 -7.07 0.23
C ASN A 64 -2.14 -6.75 0.90
N ASP A 65 -3.12 -7.65 0.76
CA ASP A 65 -4.42 -7.49 1.43
C ASP A 65 -4.33 -7.60 2.97
N ASP A 66 -3.18 -8.03 3.50
CA ASP A 66 -2.88 -7.93 4.92
C ASP A 66 -2.57 -6.46 5.29
N GLN A 67 -3.42 -5.91 6.16
CA GLN A 67 -3.35 -4.51 6.59
C GLN A 67 -2.07 -4.20 7.36
N ASN A 68 -1.45 -5.20 8.02
CA ASN A 68 -0.19 -5.01 8.74
C ASN A 68 0.98 -4.84 7.77
N ASP A 69 1.06 -5.69 6.73
CA ASP A 69 2.07 -5.61 5.68
C ASP A 69 2.01 -4.27 4.96
N SER A 70 0.79 -3.81 4.64
CA SER A 70 0.59 -2.52 3.97
C SER A 70 1.13 -1.35 4.79
N ASN A 71 0.94 -1.33 6.12
CA ASN A 71 1.45 -0.25 6.98
C ASN A 71 2.98 -0.22 7.06
N GLU A 72 3.65 -1.38 7.12
CA GLU A 72 5.12 -1.42 7.10
C GLU A 72 5.68 -0.89 5.78
N GLN A 73 5.11 -1.35 4.66
CA GLN A 73 5.52 -0.94 3.31
C GLN A 73 5.35 0.56 3.09
N ILE A 74 4.28 1.13 3.64
CA ILE A 74 4.02 2.56 3.66
C ILE A 74 5.14 3.34 4.36
N GLN A 75 5.56 2.88 5.55
CA GLN A 75 6.63 3.53 6.30
C GLN A 75 7.98 3.40 5.57
N LYS A 76 8.27 2.24 4.98
CA LYS A 76 9.45 2.04 4.13
C LYS A 76 9.47 2.99 2.94
N LEU A 77 8.35 3.15 2.24
CA LEU A 77 8.25 4.07 1.11
C LEU A 77 8.44 5.52 1.55
N GLY A 78 7.79 5.96 2.63
CA GLY A 78 7.96 7.30 3.20
C GLY A 78 9.41 7.60 3.60
N LYS A 79 10.04 6.67 4.32
CA LYS A 79 11.46 6.76 4.70
C LYS A 79 12.38 6.83 3.48
N PHE A 80 12.16 5.95 2.51
CA PHE A 80 12.94 5.94 1.27
C PHE A 80 12.83 7.26 0.51
N MET A 81 11.63 7.84 0.38
CA MET A 81 11.42 9.12 -0.28
C MET A 81 12.13 10.28 0.41
N ARG A 82 12.19 10.30 1.74
CA ARG A 82 12.92 11.33 2.50
C ARG A 82 14.43 11.20 2.38
N GLU A 83 14.95 9.97 2.43
CA GLU A 83 16.40 9.73 2.53
C GLU A 83 17.09 9.61 1.17
N LYS A 84 16.41 9.10 0.14
CA LYS A 84 17.05 8.65 -1.12
C LYS A 84 16.64 9.47 -2.35
N ILE A 85 15.68 10.38 -2.21
CA ILE A 85 15.09 11.13 -3.32
C ILE A 85 14.84 12.57 -2.90
N LYS A 86 15.08 13.54 -3.80
CA LYS A 86 14.83 14.97 -3.52
C LYS A 86 13.40 15.41 -3.84
N GLY A 87 12.71 14.66 -4.69
CA GLY A 87 11.39 14.96 -5.18
C GLY A 87 10.91 13.93 -6.19
N VAL A 88 9.64 14.01 -6.57
CA VAL A 88 8.96 13.12 -7.50
C VAL A 88 8.30 13.92 -8.60
N ASN A 89 8.35 13.43 -9.84
CA ASN A 89 7.66 14.04 -10.97
C ASN A 89 6.35 13.31 -11.28
N VAL A 90 6.29 12.00 -11.07
CA VAL A 90 5.08 11.20 -11.28
C VAL A 90 4.97 10.12 -10.21
N VAL A 91 3.76 9.90 -9.70
CA VAL A 91 3.40 8.69 -8.94
C VAL A 91 2.41 7.89 -9.78
N ALA A 92 2.81 6.68 -10.17
CA ALA A 92 2.01 5.81 -11.02
C ALA A 92 1.42 4.65 -10.21
N ILE A 93 0.09 4.54 -10.23
CA ILE A 93 -0.64 3.43 -9.63
C ILE A 93 -0.74 2.32 -10.67
N VAL A 94 -0.07 1.20 -10.41
CA VAL A 94 0.01 0.05 -11.32
C VAL A 94 -1.08 -0.96 -10.96
N ILE A 95 -1.94 -1.27 -11.93
CA ILE A 95 -3.12 -2.13 -11.74
C ILE A 95 -3.17 -3.18 -12.85
N PRO A 96 -3.25 -4.49 -12.55
CA PRO A 96 -3.56 -5.49 -13.56
C PRO A 96 -4.88 -5.18 -14.26
N PHE A 97 -4.91 -5.12 -15.59
CA PHE A 97 -6.12 -4.80 -16.34
C PHE A 97 -7.28 -5.77 -16.06
N ARG A 98 -6.97 -7.05 -15.77
CA ARG A 98 -7.97 -8.05 -15.34
C ARG A 98 -8.65 -7.68 -14.02
N ASN A 99 -7.96 -6.90 -13.19
CA ASN A 99 -8.42 -6.38 -11.91
C ASN A 99 -8.70 -4.86 -11.99
N ALA A 100 -8.98 -4.30 -13.17
CA ALA A 100 -9.32 -2.89 -13.39
C ALA A 100 -10.68 -2.50 -12.79
N ARG A 101 -10.82 -2.68 -11.48
CA ARG A 101 -11.94 -2.25 -10.65
C ARG A 101 -11.41 -1.22 -9.67
N PHE A 102 -12.21 -0.20 -9.37
CA PHE A 102 -11.92 0.74 -8.30
C PHE A 102 -12.13 0.07 -6.95
N SER A 103 -11.19 -0.81 -6.62
CA SER A 103 -11.22 -1.65 -5.42
C SER A 103 -10.75 -0.89 -4.19
N GLN A 104 -11.02 -1.45 -3.01
CA GLN A 104 -10.55 -0.87 -1.73
C GLN A 104 -9.03 -0.66 -1.72
N SER A 105 -8.26 -1.60 -2.28
CA SER A 105 -6.80 -1.46 -2.40
C SER A 105 -6.37 -0.24 -3.25
N VAL A 106 -7.12 0.08 -4.32
CA VAL A 106 -6.85 1.29 -5.14
C VAL A 106 -7.19 2.55 -4.34
N ILE A 107 -8.32 2.55 -3.64
CA ILE A 107 -8.77 3.63 -2.76
C ILE A 107 -7.70 3.90 -1.69
N ASP A 108 -7.24 2.85 -1.00
CA ASP A 108 -6.23 2.92 0.04
C ASP A 108 -4.89 3.42 -0.51
N THR A 109 -4.50 3.00 -1.73
CA THR A 109 -3.30 3.49 -2.40
C THR A 109 -3.39 4.99 -2.74
N ILE A 110 -4.53 5.46 -3.26
CA ILE A 110 -4.71 6.90 -3.56
C ILE A 110 -4.66 7.72 -2.28
N LYS A 111 -5.36 7.27 -1.24
CA LYS A 111 -5.38 7.91 0.07
C LYS A 111 -3.97 8.00 0.65
N LEU A 112 -3.23 6.89 0.59
CA LEU A 112 -1.85 6.81 1.03
C LEU A 112 -0.97 7.87 0.35
N ILE A 113 -1.02 7.94 -0.97
CA ILE A 113 -0.22 8.92 -1.72
C ILE A 113 -0.59 10.33 -1.25
N TYR A 114 -1.87 10.63 -1.14
CA TYR A 114 -2.34 11.94 -0.68
C TYR A 114 -1.86 12.25 0.75
N ASP A 115 -1.91 11.29 1.68
CA ASP A 115 -1.48 11.45 3.08
C ASP A 115 0.04 11.58 3.26
N ILE A 116 0.82 10.98 2.37
CA ILE A 116 2.29 11.08 2.35
C ILE A 116 2.72 12.48 1.89
N PHE A 117 2.14 12.96 0.78
CA PHE A 117 2.55 14.22 0.16
C PHE A 117 1.88 15.45 0.78
N GLN A 118 0.64 15.32 1.31
CA GLN A 118 -0.16 16.38 1.95
C GLN A 118 -0.22 17.69 1.14
N THR A 119 -0.20 17.57 -0.17
CA THR A 119 -0.35 18.69 -1.10
C THR A 119 -1.30 18.29 -2.20
N ASP A 120 -2.23 19.18 -2.55
CA ASP A 120 -3.11 18.95 -3.69
C ASP A 120 -2.37 19.00 -5.03
N GLU A 121 -1.14 19.53 -5.05
CA GLU A 121 -0.29 19.48 -6.23
C GLU A 121 -0.09 18.04 -6.68
N ILE A 122 0.04 17.07 -5.75
CA ILE A 122 0.31 15.67 -6.08
C ILE A 122 -0.72 15.06 -7.05
N ILE A 123 -1.96 15.55 -7.03
CA ILE A 123 -3.05 15.10 -7.91
C ILE A 123 -2.66 15.26 -9.38
N ASP A 124 -2.00 16.36 -9.73
CA ASP A 124 -1.52 16.63 -11.10
C ASP A 124 -0.35 15.71 -11.50
N HIS A 125 0.28 15.04 -10.54
CA HIS A 125 1.40 14.12 -10.74
C HIS A 125 0.98 12.64 -10.70
N LEU A 126 -0.32 12.35 -10.51
CA LEU A 126 -0.84 11.00 -10.55
C LEU A 126 -1.06 10.51 -11.98
N CYS A 127 -0.75 9.24 -12.22
CA CYS A 127 -1.29 8.50 -13.35
C CYS A 127 -1.59 7.05 -12.95
N ILE A 128 -2.36 6.37 -13.80
CA ILE A 128 -2.67 4.95 -13.64
C ILE A 128 -2.04 4.19 -14.81
N ILE A 129 -1.40 3.06 -14.50
CA ILE A 129 -0.82 2.16 -15.50
C ILE A 129 -1.53 0.82 -15.40
N PHE A 130 -2.26 0.46 -16.45
CA PHE A 130 -2.87 -0.85 -16.58
C PHE A 130 -1.89 -1.84 -17.21
N THR A 131 -1.55 -2.89 -16.48
CA THR A 131 -0.69 -3.99 -16.95
C THR A 131 -1.51 -5.16 -17.49
N PHE A 132 -0.88 -6.09 -18.22
CA PHE A 132 -1.54 -7.27 -18.80
C PHE A 132 -2.72 -6.91 -19.72
N TYR A 133 -2.65 -5.74 -20.35
CA TYR A 133 -3.68 -5.26 -21.25
C TYR A 133 -3.72 -6.12 -22.52
N ARG A 134 -4.90 -6.62 -22.87
CA ARG A 134 -5.13 -7.32 -24.14
C ARG A 134 -5.87 -6.40 -25.08
N SER A 135 -5.37 -6.23 -26.31
CA SER A 135 -5.86 -5.30 -27.34
C SER A 135 -7.35 -5.36 -27.65
N ASN A 136 -8.03 -6.44 -27.26
CA ASN A 136 -9.41 -6.75 -27.64
C ASN A 136 -10.44 -6.23 -26.63
N PHE A 137 -10.03 -5.47 -25.61
CA PHE A 137 -10.95 -4.86 -24.64
C PHE A 137 -11.31 -3.43 -25.05
N ASP A 138 -12.58 -3.05 -24.88
CA ASP A 138 -13.02 -1.66 -25.04
C ASP A 138 -12.40 -0.79 -23.93
N LYS A 139 -11.44 0.05 -24.33
CA LYS A 139 -10.73 0.97 -23.44
C LYS A 139 -11.64 2.11 -22.97
N ASN A 140 -12.51 2.63 -23.82
CA ASN A 140 -13.09 3.96 -23.64
C ASN A 140 -14.12 4.00 -22.51
N LEU A 141 -15.02 3.01 -22.45
CA LEU A 141 -16.05 2.96 -21.42
C LEU A 141 -15.44 2.65 -20.03
N LYS A 142 -14.48 1.72 -19.98
CA LYS A 142 -13.79 1.38 -18.74
C LYS A 142 -12.91 2.53 -18.22
N GLU A 143 -12.22 3.23 -19.11
CA GLU A 143 -11.49 4.44 -18.74
C GLU A 143 -12.39 5.48 -18.13
N THR A 144 -13.51 5.78 -18.78
CA THR A 144 -14.41 6.85 -18.34
C THR A 144 -14.92 6.57 -16.93
N ASN A 145 -15.50 5.38 -16.72
CA ASN A 145 -16.04 5.01 -15.41
C ASN A 145 -14.96 4.99 -14.32
N PHE A 146 -13.81 4.37 -14.59
CA PHE A 146 -12.73 4.31 -13.60
C PHE A 146 -12.16 5.70 -13.29
N ASN A 147 -12.07 6.59 -14.29
CA ASN A 147 -11.58 7.95 -14.06
C ASN A 147 -12.55 8.72 -13.18
N ASP A 148 -13.85 8.60 -13.43
CA ASP A 148 -14.89 9.27 -12.64
C ASP A 148 -14.87 8.79 -11.19
N GLU A 149 -14.72 7.48 -10.95
CA GLU A 149 -14.58 6.92 -9.60
C GLU A 149 -13.35 7.48 -8.86
N VAL A 150 -12.18 7.48 -9.51
CA VAL A 150 -10.94 8.05 -8.95
C VAL A 150 -11.08 9.54 -8.66
N ARG A 151 -11.66 10.30 -9.59
CA ARG A 151 -11.84 11.76 -9.45
C ARG A 151 -12.83 12.10 -8.35
N ASN A 152 -13.92 11.35 -8.23
CA ASN A 152 -14.90 11.53 -7.15
C ASN A 152 -14.26 11.29 -5.79
N TYR A 153 -13.44 10.25 -5.66
CA TYR A 153 -12.71 9.98 -4.43
C TYR A 153 -11.66 11.06 -4.11
N LEU A 154 -10.88 11.49 -5.10
CA LEU A 154 -9.93 12.59 -4.94
C LEU A 154 -10.62 13.89 -4.50
N LYS A 155 -11.78 14.20 -5.07
CA LYS A 155 -12.62 15.35 -4.67
C LYS A 155 -13.07 15.23 -3.21
N GLU A 156 -13.43 14.03 -2.76
CA GLU A 156 -13.83 13.79 -1.38
C GLU A 156 -12.68 14.05 -0.38
N ILE A 157 -11.49 13.50 -0.66
CA ILE A 157 -10.35 13.59 0.27
C ILE A 157 -9.62 14.93 0.20
N SER A 158 -9.56 15.57 -0.98
CA SER A 158 -8.83 16.82 -1.16
C SER A 158 -9.70 18.06 -1.01
N LYS A 159 -11.03 17.91 -0.98
CA LYS A 159 -12.03 18.99 -0.96
C LYS A 159 -11.92 19.96 -2.15
N LYS A 160 -11.19 19.62 -3.21
CA LYS A 160 -11.13 20.40 -4.45
C LYS A 160 -12.34 20.12 -5.32
N GLU A 161 -13.00 21.16 -5.80
CA GLU A 161 -14.14 21.01 -6.71
C GLU A 161 -13.75 20.44 -8.08
N ASN A 162 -12.58 20.85 -8.58
CA ASN A 162 -12.08 20.54 -9.91
C ASN A 162 -10.87 19.61 -9.83
N ILE A 163 -11.12 18.31 -10.02
CA ILE A 163 -10.06 17.30 -10.18
C ILE A 163 -9.84 17.08 -11.68
N PRO A 164 -8.60 17.20 -12.20
CA PRO A 164 -8.30 16.94 -13.60
C PRO A 164 -8.54 15.47 -13.96
N LYS A 165 -8.65 15.17 -15.26
CA LYS A 165 -8.69 13.77 -15.73
C LYS A 165 -7.36 13.10 -15.39
N ILE A 166 -7.42 11.95 -14.72
CA ILE A 166 -6.20 11.20 -14.36
C ILE A 166 -5.69 10.45 -15.60
N PRO A 167 -4.46 10.67 -16.06
CA PRO A 167 -3.92 9.95 -17.23
C PRO A 167 -3.85 8.45 -16.97
N MET A 168 -4.26 7.66 -17.96
CA MET A 168 -4.26 6.20 -17.92
C MET A 168 -3.44 5.66 -19.10
N PHE A 169 -2.52 4.74 -18.82
CA PHE A 169 -1.63 4.13 -19.82
C PHE A 169 -1.76 2.61 -19.81
N TYR A 170 -1.58 1.98 -20.96
CA TYR A 170 -1.79 0.53 -21.13
C TYR A 170 -0.52 -0.15 -21.59
N LEU A 171 0.04 -0.98 -20.71
CA LEU A 171 1.29 -1.68 -20.98
C LEU A 171 1.08 -3.20 -20.96
N GLU A 172 1.51 -3.86 -22.04
CA GLU A 172 1.70 -5.30 -22.10
C GLU A 172 3.20 -5.57 -22.03
N THR A 173 3.66 -5.92 -20.84
CA THR A 173 5.09 -6.06 -20.53
C THR A 173 5.73 -7.25 -21.26
N ARG A 174 4.94 -8.23 -21.71
CA ARG A 174 5.42 -9.39 -22.49
C ARG A 174 5.54 -9.13 -23.99
N LYS A 175 4.92 -8.06 -24.51
CA LYS A 175 4.90 -7.71 -25.95
C LYS A 175 5.33 -6.26 -26.17
N LYS A 176 6.38 -5.84 -25.47
CA LYS A 176 6.87 -4.45 -25.42
C LYS A 176 7.26 -3.85 -26.78
N ASP A 177 7.69 -4.68 -27.74
CA ASP A 177 8.14 -4.22 -29.06
C ASP A 177 7.00 -3.98 -30.07
N MET A 178 5.75 -4.32 -29.71
CA MET A 178 4.61 -4.00 -30.57
C MET A 178 4.46 -2.48 -30.70
N LYS A 179 4.23 -1.97 -31.92
CA LYS A 179 4.09 -0.53 -32.19
C LYS A 179 3.15 0.18 -31.21
N ILE A 180 1.99 -0.42 -30.91
CA ILE A 180 1.01 0.13 -29.95
C ILE A 180 1.64 0.31 -28.55
N MET A 181 2.47 -0.63 -28.11
CA MET A 181 3.16 -0.57 -26.80
C MET A 181 4.29 0.45 -26.81
N VAL A 182 5.00 0.60 -27.93
CA VAL A 182 5.99 1.67 -28.12
C VAL A 182 5.31 3.04 -28.01
N ASP A 183 4.17 3.22 -28.68
CA ASP A 183 3.40 4.47 -28.64
C ASP A 183 2.89 4.78 -27.21
N GLU A 184 2.32 3.80 -26.51
CA GLU A 184 1.89 3.97 -25.11
C GLU A 184 3.05 4.30 -24.17
N THR A 185 4.19 3.63 -24.33
CA THR A 185 5.41 3.89 -23.56
C THR A 185 5.93 5.31 -23.83
N ASN A 186 5.88 5.78 -25.07
CA ASN A 186 6.30 7.13 -25.43
C ASN A 186 5.35 8.20 -24.87
N LYS A 187 4.03 7.97 -24.89
CA LYS A 187 3.06 8.86 -24.23
C LYS A 187 3.32 8.97 -22.72
N LEU A 188 3.59 7.85 -22.06
CA LEU A 188 3.94 7.82 -20.64
C LEU A 188 5.23 8.58 -20.36
N ARG A 189 6.29 8.34 -21.15
CA ARG A 189 7.56 9.08 -21.04
C ARG A 189 7.34 10.57 -21.24
N GLN A 190 6.58 10.98 -22.26
CA GLN A 190 6.26 12.38 -22.52
C GLN A 190 5.57 13.00 -21.31
N PHE A 191 4.55 12.33 -20.76
CA PHE A 191 3.86 12.77 -19.55
C PHE A 191 4.83 12.95 -18.38
N ILE A 192 5.73 11.99 -18.12
CA ILE A 192 6.72 12.11 -17.04
C ILE A 192 7.62 13.35 -17.25
N PHE A 193 8.06 13.59 -18.48
CA PHE A 193 8.95 14.71 -18.78
C PHE A 193 8.27 16.09 -18.72
N THR A 194 6.95 16.18 -18.87
CA THR A 194 6.23 17.45 -18.73
C THR A 194 5.95 17.86 -17.29
N LYS A 195 6.13 16.96 -16.32
CA LYS A 195 5.82 17.24 -14.91
C LYS A 195 6.94 17.93 -14.17
N THR A 196 6.57 18.93 -13.37
CA THR A 196 7.41 19.62 -12.39
C THR A 196 7.79 18.66 -11.25
N LEU A 197 8.66 19.11 -10.35
CA LEU A 197 9.14 18.31 -9.22
C LEU A 197 8.33 18.65 -7.97
N VAL A 198 7.67 17.65 -7.38
CA VAL A 198 7.09 17.75 -6.03
C VAL A 198 8.15 17.32 -5.02
N GLU A 199 8.56 18.22 -4.13
CA GLU A 199 9.63 17.95 -3.16
C GLU A 199 9.23 16.89 -2.12
N THR A 200 10.14 15.95 -1.84
CA THR A 200 9.91 14.91 -0.82
C THR A 200 10.37 15.31 0.58
N LYS A 201 11.01 16.47 0.74
CA LYS A 201 11.58 16.93 2.02
C LYS A 201 10.55 17.10 3.14
N ASN A 202 9.29 17.39 2.77
CA ASN A 202 8.18 17.58 3.70
C ASN A 202 7.27 16.35 3.80
N VAL A 203 7.63 15.25 3.12
CA VAL A 203 6.86 14.00 3.21
C VAL A 203 6.90 13.52 4.65
N ARG A 204 5.73 13.43 5.27
CA ARG A 204 5.60 12.95 6.65
C ARG A 204 5.54 11.43 6.66
N ASP A 205 5.78 10.84 7.83
CA ASP A 205 5.32 9.47 8.06
C ASP A 205 3.82 9.44 7.78
N ALA A 206 3.37 8.40 7.09
CA ALA A 206 1.95 8.25 6.85
C ALA A 206 1.23 8.22 8.20
N LYS A 207 0.36 9.20 8.39
CA LYS A 207 -0.50 9.30 9.59
C LYS A 207 -1.64 8.27 9.53
N TYR A 208 -1.84 7.66 8.37
CA TYR A 208 -2.82 6.61 8.15
C TYR A 208 -2.19 5.23 8.34
N GLY A 209 -3.03 4.28 8.76
CA GLY A 209 -2.59 2.97 9.23
C GLY A 209 -2.59 2.84 10.75
N PHE A 210 -2.44 1.60 11.21
CA PHE A 210 -2.33 1.25 12.62
C PHE A 210 -1.31 0.12 12.78
N THR A 211 -0.60 0.10 13.90
CA THR A 211 0.16 -1.07 14.30
C THR A 211 -0.77 -2.01 15.06
N GLU A 212 -0.93 -3.26 14.61
CA GLU A 212 -1.57 -4.29 15.43
C GLU A 212 -0.58 -4.88 16.43
N LYS A 213 -1.03 -5.01 17.67
CA LYS A 213 -0.37 -5.81 18.70
C LYS A 213 -1.37 -6.78 19.28
N ILE A 214 -0.90 -7.97 19.65
CA ILE A 214 -1.71 -8.90 20.43
C ILE A 214 -1.51 -8.55 21.90
N GLU A 215 -2.61 -8.24 22.56
CA GLU A 215 -2.68 -8.08 24.01
C GLU A 215 -3.13 -9.40 24.63
N TYR A 216 -2.49 -9.80 25.73
CA TYR A 216 -2.77 -11.04 26.43
C TYR A 216 -3.16 -10.74 27.87
N GLU A 217 -4.22 -11.40 28.33
CA GLU A 217 -4.52 -11.54 29.74
C GLU A 217 -4.48 -13.02 30.10
N ARG A 218 -3.83 -13.33 31.23
CA ARG A 218 -3.74 -14.69 31.75
C ARG A 218 -4.42 -14.75 33.10
N HIS A 219 -4.93 -15.94 33.43
CA HIS A 219 -5.46 -16.21 34.76
C HIS A 219 -6.62 -15.28 35.15
N VAL A 220 -7.55 -15.06 34.21
CA VAL A 220 -8.74 -14.23 34.42
C VAL A 220 -9.83 -15.08 35.05
N SER A 221 -10.19 -14.80 36.31
CA SER A 221 -11.27 -15.52 37.01
C SER A 221 -12.60 -15.40 36.26
N GLN A 222 -13.27 -16.53 36.10
CA GLN A 222 -14.62 -16.69 35.54
C GLN A 222 -15.64 -17.06 36.63
N GLY A 223 -15.22 -17.05 37.89
CA GLY A 223 -16.03 -17.45 39.03
C GLY A 223 -15.77 -18.88 39.49
N GLN A 224 -16.40 -19.20 40.61
CA GLN A 224 -16.20 -20.44 41.34
C GLN A 224 -17.32 -21.44 41.05
N TYR A 225 -17.00 -22.73 41.13
CA TYR A 225 -17.97 -23.80 41.04
C TYR A 225 -17.60 -24.92 42.01
N GLN A 226 -18.60 -25.64 42.48
CA GLN A 226 -18.40 -26.84 43.28
C GLN A 226 -18.38 -28.07 42.36
N SER A 227 -17.44 -28.96 42.62
CA SER A 227 -17.39 -30.29 42.03
C SER A 227 -16.99 -31.25 43.13
N ASP A 228 -17.85 -32.23 43.40
CA ASP A 228 -17.74 -33.11 44.57
C ASP A 228 -17.68 -32.28 45.87
N ASP A 229 -16.76 -32.61 46.80
CA ASP A 229 -16.55 -31.91 48.06
C ASP A 229 -15.58 -30.70 47.94
N ASN A 230 -15.17 -30.34 46.72
CA ASN A 230 -14.17 -29.30 46.49
C ASN A 230 -14.76 -28.08 45.75
N THR A 231 -14.33 -26.89 46.17
CA THR A 231 -14.58 -25.65 45.44
C THR A 231 -13.42 -25.38 44.50
N TYR A 232 -13.71 -25.10 43.24
CA TYR A 232 -12.74 -24.71 42.23
C TYR A 232 -13.02 -23.29 41.75
N GLU A 233 -11.98 -22.56 41.39
CA GLU A 233 -12.10 -21.32 40.63
C GLU A 233 -11.71 -21.57 39.18
N ARG A 234 -12.57 -21.16 38.24
CA ARG A 234 -12.31 -21.26 36.82
C ARG A 234 -11.54 -20.03 36.36
N PHE A 235 -10.48 -20.25 35.59
CA PHE A 235 -9.70 -19.21 34.96
C PHE A 235 -9.69 -19.38 33.44
N ILE A 236 -9.51 -18.28 32.73
CA ILE A 236 -9.21 -18.26 31.31
C ILE A 236 -7.94 -17.47 31.03
N ASP A 237 -7.20 -17.87 30.01
CA ASP A 237 -6.31 -16.96 29.31
C ASP A 237 -7.03 -16.48 28.05
N ARG A 238 -6.84 -15.22 27.69
CA ARG A 238 -7.49 -14.58 26.54
C ARG A 238 -6.55 -13.63 25.83
N GLN A 239 -6.80 -13.43 24.54
CA GLN A 239 -6.08 -12.46 23.72
C GLN A 239 -7.05 -11.55 22.96
N ARG A 240 -6.60 -10.35 22.60
CA ARG A 240 -7.32 -9.48 21.66
C ARG A 240 -6.34 -8.74 20.76
N VAL A 241 -6.84 -8.31 19.60
CA VAL A 241 -6.09 -7.43 18.70
C VAL A 241 -6.25 -5.99 19.18
N MET A 242 -5.14 -5.34 19.51
CA MET A 242 -5.06 -3.91 19.76
C MET A 242 -4.52 -3.20 18.52
N ARG A 243 -5.27 -2.25 17.98
CA ARG A 243 -4.87 -1.41 16.85
C ARG A 243 -4.43 -0.05 17.34
N ILE A 244 -3.17 0.30 17.13
CA ILE A 244 -2.61 1.61 17.52
C ILE A 244 -2.51 2.50 16.28
N PRO A 245 -3.35 3.54 16.14
CA PRO A 245 -3.29 4.44 15.00
C PRO A 245 -1.96 5.20 14.91
N ASN A 246 -1.39 5.28 13.70
CA ASN A 246 -0.12 5.98 13.45
C ASN A 246 -0.24 7.52 13.57
N ASN A 247 -1.46 8.06 13.63
CA ASN A 247 -1.73 9.48 13.82
C ASN A 247 -1.76 9.93 15.29
N GLY A 248 -1.41 9.06 16.24
CA GLY A 248 -1.41 9.37 17.67
C GLY A 248 -2.81 9.42 18.30
N LYS A 249 -3.86 9.00 17.58
CA LYS A 249 -5.18 8.75 18.19
C LYS A 249 -5.11 7.55 19.17
N PRO A 250 -6.04 7.46 20.14
CA PRO A 250 -6.09 6.33 21.06
C PRO A 250 -6.22 4.98 20.34
N PRO A 251 -5.65 3.89 20.89
CA PRO A 251 -5.81 2.55 20.35
C PRO A 251 -7.28 2.10 20.32
N THR A 252 -7.64 1.28 19.34
CA THR A 252 -8.90 0.53 19.33
C THR A 252 -8.65 -0.93 19.65
N TYR A 253 -9.62 -1.58 20.26
CA TYR A 253 -9.50 -2.95 20.77
C TYR A 253 -10.55 -3.83 20.11
N GLY A 254 -10.12 -4.99 19.61
CA GLY A 254 -11.01 -6.06 19.21
C GLY A 254 -11.60 -6.79 20.41
N GLU A 255 -12.55 -7.67 20.12
CA GLU A 255 -13.14 -8.56 21.13
C GLU A 255 -12.09 -9.51 21.72
N TRP A 256 -12.26 -9.83 23.00
CA TRP A 256 -11.46 -10.86 23.66
C TRP A 256 -11.80 -12.25 23.12
N GLN A 257 -10.77 -13.02 22.81
CA GLN A 257 -10.89 -14.43 22.44
C GLN A 257 -10.19 -15.29 23.49
N THR A 258 -10.92 -16.24 24.07
CA THR A 258 -10.36 -17.23 25.01
C THR A 258 -9.39 -18.15 24.28
N THR A 259 -8.17 -18.25 24.80
CA THR A 259 -7.11 -19.13 24.28
C THR A 259 -6.95 -20.39 25.11
N SER A 260 -7.26 -20.33 26.41
CA SER A 260 -7.26 -21.48 27.31
C SER A 260 -8.31 -21.33 28.41
N THR A 261 -8.77 -22.45 28.96
CA THR A 261 -9.67 -22.52 30.11
C THR A 261 -9.16 -23.61 31.06
N TYR A 262 -9.05 -23.30 32.35
CA TYR A 262 -8.59 -24.23 33.38
C TYR A 262 -9.22 -23.90 34.73
N SER A 263 -9.05 -24.79 35.71
CA SER A 263 -9.61 -24.64 37.05
C SER A 263 -8.56 -24.94 38.10
N GLU A 264 -8.58 -24.21 39.21
CA GLU A 264 -7.71 -24.44 40.35
C GLU A 264 -8.54 -24.68 41.62
N PRO A 265 -8.15 -25.63 42.50
CA PRO A 265 -8.87 -25.87 43.74
C PRO A 265 -8.66 -24.71 44.73
N ILE A 266 -9.74 -24.25 45.36
CA ILE A 266 -9.70 -23.28 46.44
C ILE A 266 -9.46 -24.05 47.74
N ILE A 267 -8.21 -24.05 48.19
CA ILE A 267 -7.84 -24.67 49.47
C ILE A 267 -8.17 -23.68 50.58
N GLU A 268 -9.28 -23.90 51.29
CA GLU A 268 -9.57 -23.17 52.52
C GLU A 268 -8.48 -23.46 53.56
N LYS A 269 -7.69 -22.44 53.92
CA LYS A 269 -6.84 -22.50 55.13
C LYS A 269 -7.77 -22.62 56.33
N LYS A 270 -7.97 -23.83 56.85
CA LYS A 270 -8.59 -24.02 58.16
C LYS A 270 -7.84 -23.15 59.16
N LYS A 271 -8.52 -22.15 59.73
CA LYS A 271 -8.03 -21.44 60.91
C LYS A 271 -7.85 -22.49 62.00
N GLU A 272 -6.61 -22.76 62.36
CA GLU A 272 -6.31 -23.43 63.63
C GLU A 272 -6.79 -22.51 64.74
N ILE A 273 -7.89 -22.90 65.38
CA ILE A 273 -8.37 -22.27 66.61
C ILE A 273 -7.54 -22.93 67.72
N PHE A 274 -6.58 -22.19 68.26
CA PHE A 274 -5.84 -22.54 69.48
C PHE A 274 -6.74 -22.43 70.71
#